data_AF-A0A354X8L9-F1
#
_entry.id   AF-A0A354X8L9-F1
#
_cell.length_a   1.000
_cell.length_b   1.000
_cell.length_c   1.000
_cell.angle_alpha   90.00
_cell.angle_beta   90.00
_cell.angle_gamma   90.00
#
_symmetry.space_group_name_H-M   'P 1'
#
loop_
_entity.id
_entity.type
_entity.pdbx_description
1 polymer ?
#
loop_
_entity_poly.entity_id
_entity_poly.type
_entity_poly.pdbx_seq_one_letter_code
_entity_poly.pdbx_strand_id
1 'polypeptide(L)'
;EDINDKRYFFKQFLAGVFTMIATTGLDQDMMQKSLSCKNPLDSQKNMITGGILQIFVVLLFLMLGVLLYTYASVNQIVLPADGDEVFPFLAAGGF
;
A
#
# COMPACT_ATOMS: atom_id res chain seq x y z
N GLU A 1 3.60 -27.83 -4.47
CA GLU A 1 4.19 -26.77 -3.65
C GLU A 1 5.54 -26.41 -4.25
N ASP A 2 5.55 -25.45 -5.18
CA ASP A 2 6.75 -25.07 -5.92
C ASP A 2 7.40 -23.87 -5.22
N ILE A 3 8.68 -24.00 -4.89
CA ILE A 3 9.45 -22.93 -4.23
C ILE A 3 9.56 -21.72 -5.17
N ASN A 4 9.40 -21.88 -6.49
CA ASN A 4 9.46 -20.80 -7.47
C ASN A 4 8.10 -20.12 -7.78
N ASP A 5 7.03 -20.51 -7.08
CA ASP A 5 5.72 -19.85 -7.26
C ASP A 5 5.76 -18.41 -6.67
N LYS A 6 5.29 -17.43 -7.45
CA LYS A 6 5.11 -16.03 -7.00
C LYS A 6 4.18 -15.93 -5.80
N ARG A 7 3.31 -16.93 -5.59
CA ARG A 7 2.35 -17.02 -4.48
C ARG A 7 2.86 -17.81 -3.28
N TYR A 8 4.15 -18.17 -3.24
CA TYR A 8 4.72 -18.91 -2.13
C TYR A 8 4.66 -18.09 -0.82
N PHE A 9 3.83 -18.55 0.12
CA PHE A 9 3.50 -17.84 1.35
C PHE A 9 4.74 -17.37 2.12
N PHE A 10 5.74 -18.23 2.33
CA PHE A 10 6.94 -17.86 3.09
C PHE A 10 7.80 -16.80 2.38
N LYS A 11 7.84 -16.79 1.04
CA LYS A 11 8.54 -15.74 0.28
C LYS A 11 7.84 -14.40 0.46
N GLN A 12 6.51 -14.37 0.37
CA GLN A 12 5.72 -13.16 0.59
C GLN A 12 5.78 -12.67 2.05
N PHE A 13 5.75 -13.59 3.00
CA PHE A 13 5.86 -13.29 4.42
C PHE A 13 7.22 -12.68 4.75
N LEU A 14 8.34 -13.31 4.33
CA LEU A 14 9.67 -12.74 4.53
C LEU A 14 9.81 -11.40 3.81
N ALA A 15 9.35 -11.29 2.56
CA ALA A 15 9.38 -10.03 1.82
C ALA A 15 8.64 -8.92 2.59
N GLY A 16 7.45 -9.20 3.11
CA GLY A 16 6.68 -8.26 3.92
C GLY A 16 7.40 -7.84 5.21
N VAL A 17 8.05 -8.79 5.90
CA VAL A 17 8.88 -8.49 7.08
C VAL A 17 10.04 -7.56 6.71
N PHE A 18 10.76 -7.84 5.62
CA PHE A 18 11.86 -6.98 5.15
C PHE A 18 11.36 -5.59 4.71
N THR A 19 10.22 -5.49 4.02
CA THR A 19 9.61 -4.21 3.65
C THR A 19 9.23 -3.39 4.88
N MET A 20 8.66 -4.01 5.91
CA MET A 20 8.32 -3.34 7.18
C MET A 20 9.58 -2.86 7.90
N ILE A 21 10.65 -3.67 7.95
CA ILE A 21 11.93 -3.29 8.56
C ILE A 21 12.57 -2.13 7.79
N ALA A 22 12.56 -2.16 6.45
CA ALA A 22 13.14 -1.09 5.65
C ALA A 22 12.40 0.24 5.84
N THR A 23 11.07 0.21 5.81
CA THR A 23 10.23 1.42 5.97
C THR A 23 10.17 1.96 7.39
N THR A 24 10.33 1.11 8.41
CA THR A 24 10.22 1.54 9.83
C THR A 24 11.59 1.71 10.49
N GLY A 25 12.60 0.95 10.09
CA GLY A 25 13.90 0.85 10.76
C GLY A 25 15.07 1.51 10.03
N LEU A 26 14.99 1.71 8.70
CA LEU A 26 16.03 2.41 7.92
C LEU A 26 15.62 3.84 7.53
N ASP A 27 14.33 4.18 7.64
CA ASP A 27 13.81 5.52 7.42
C ASP A 27 14.04 6.39 8.67
N GLN A 28 15.03 7.28 8.59
CA GLN A 28 15.47 8.13 9.70
C GLN A 28 14.34 9.02 10.25
N ASP A 29 13.36 9.41 9.43
CA ASP A 29 12.23 10.25 9.84
C ASP A 29 11.23 9.49 10.73
N MET A 30 11.03 8.20 10.46
CA MET A 30 10.14 7.34 11.26
C MET A 30 10.82 6.91 12.56
N MET A 31 12.12 6.63 12.50
CA MET A 31 12.92 6.29 13.68
C MET A 31 12.96 7.46 14.69
N GLN A 32 13.14 8.70 14.22
CA GLN A 32 13.11 9.88 15.08
C GLN A 32 11.71 10.17 15.67
N LYS A 33 10.63 9.94 14.92
CA LYS A 33 9.25 10.08 15.45
C LYS A 33 8.95 9.12 16.60
N SER A 34 9.46 7.89 16.56
CA SER A 34 9.32 6.92 17.65
C SER A 34 10.13 7.32 18.90
N LEU A 35 11.31 7.91 18.71
CA LEU A 35 12.21 8.35 19.79
C LEU A 35 11.83 9.71 20.42
N SER A 36 11.05 10.55 19.73
CA SER A 36 10.55 11.83 20.26
C SER A 36 9.41 11.66 21.28
N CYS A 37 8.84 10.45 21.38
CA CYS A 37 7.83 10.12 22.38
C CYS A 37 8.47 9.93 23.77
N LYS A 38 7.88 10.59 24.78
CA LYS A 38 8.42 10.65 26.16
C LYS A 38 8.53 9.27 26.84
N ASN A 39 7.69 8.31 26.46
CA ASN A 39 7.68 6.96 27.00
C ASN A 39 7.66 5.89 25.88
N PRO A 40 8.28 4.72 26.10
CA PRO A 40 8.26 3.60 25.15
C PRO A 40 6.85 3.01 24.92
N LEU A 41 5.94 3.18 25.87
CA LEU A 41 4.53 2.78 25.70
C LEU A 41 3.77 3.71 24.73
N ASP A 42 4.12 5.00 24.71
CA ASP A 42 3.48 5.98 23.84
C ASP A 42 3.99 5.87 22.40
N SER A 43 5.28 5.53 22.22
CA SER A 43 5.85 5.26 20.90
C SER A 43 5.24 4.03 20.23
N GLN A 44 4.98 2.96 20.99
CA GLN A 44 4.29 1.76 20.48
C GLN A 44 2.85 2.08 20.04
N LYS A 45 2.11 2.88 20.81
CA LYS A 45 0.76 3.31 20.43
C LYS A 45 0.78 4.16 19.15
N ASN A 46 1.75 5.04 19.00
CA ASN A 46 1.90 5.85 17.78
C ASN A 46 2.20 4.96 16.56
N MET A 47 3.08 3.97 16.71
CA MET A 47 3.40 3.02 15.64
C MET A 47 2.19 2.16 15.24
N ILE A 48 1.43 1.64 16.21
CA ILE A 48 0.20 0.87 15.95
C ILE A 48 -0.87 1.75 15.29
N THR A 49 -1.07 2.97 15.81
CA THR A 49 -2.04 3.93 15.24
C THR A 49 -1.67 4.28 13.81
N GLY A 50 -0.38 4.51 13.52
CA GLY A 50 0.13 4.72 12.18
C GLY A 50 -0.14 3.52 11.25
N GLY A 51 0.10 2.30 11.72
CA GLY A 51 -0.23 1.09 10.97
C GLY A 51 -1.72 0.94 10.67
N ILE A 52 -2.59 1.22 11.65
CA ILE A 52 -4.05 1.18 11.47
C ILE A 52 -4.50 2.25 10.44
N LEU A 53 -3.99 3.47 10.55
CA LEU A 53 -4.27 4.53 9.57
C LEU A 53 -3.77 4.16 8.18
N GLN A 54 -2.61 3.51 8.07
CA GLN A 54 -2.07 3.05 6.80
C GLN A 54 -3.00 2.02 6.14
N ILE A 55 -3.51 1.05 6.90
CA ILE A 55 -4.48 0.06 6.39
C ILE A 55 -5.72 0.80 5.87
N PHE A 56 -6.24 1.77 6.62
CA PHE A 56 -7.39 2.55 6.21
C PHE A 56 -7.15 3.32 4.90
N VAL A 57 -6.01 3.99 4.77
CA VAL A 57 -5.64 4.72 3.54
C VAL A 57 -5.50 3.77 2.35
N VAL A 58 -4.84 2.62 2.52
CA VAL A 58 -4.71 1.61 1.46
C VAL A 58 -6.08 1.09 1.02
N LEU A 59 -7.01 0.86 1.94
CA LEU A 59 -8.37 0.46 1.62
C LEU A 59 -9.11 1.53 0.80
N LEU A 60 -8.93 2.82 1.13
CA LEU A 60 -9.51 3.90 0.32
C LEU A 60 -8.97 3.90 -1.11
N PHE A 61 -7.67 3.66 -1.30
CA PHE A 61 -7.08 3.55 -2.65
C PHE A 61 -7.58 2.32 -3.41
N LEU A 62 -7.76 1.17 -2.74
CA LEU A 62 -8.35 -0.02 -3.37
C LEU A 62 -9.81 0.22 -3.80
N MET A 63 -10.60 0.86 -2.94
CA MET A 63 -11.98 1.25 -3.26
C MET A 63 -12.03 2.20 -4.44
N LEU A 64 -11.15 3.20 -4.48
CA LEU A 64 -11.02 4.13 -5.60
C LEU A 64 -10.67 3.39 -6.90
N GLY A 65 -9.72 2.44 -6.86
CA GLY A 65 -9.38 1.60 -8.01
C GLY A 65 -10.60 0.86 -8.56
N VAL A 66 -11.36 0.18 -7.70
CA VAL A 66 -12.61 -0.53 -8.12
C VAL A 66 -13.62 0.44 -8.73
N LEU A 67 -13.76 1.63 -8.16
CA LEU A 67 -14.67 2.66 -8.67
C LEU A 67 -14.27 3.12 -10.08
N LEU A 68 -12.97 3.29 -10.34
CA LEU A 68 -12.46 3.67 -11.66
C LEU A 68 -12.70 2.59 -12.72
N TYR A 69 -12.47 1.32 -12.40
CA TYR A 69 -12.80 0.20 -13.30
C TYR A 69 -14.30 0.12 -13.57
N THR A 70 -15.13 0.35 -12.55
CA THR A 70 -16.59 0.36 -12.70
C THR A 70 -17.03 1.53 -13.60
N TYR A 71 -16.46 2.72 -13.41
CA TYR A 71 -16.71 3.89 -14.24
C TYR A 71 -16.36 3.63 -15.72
N ALA A 72 -15.19 3.06 -16.00
CA ALA A 72 -14.78 2.73 -17.36
C ALA A 72 -15.73 1.71 -18.01
N SER A 73 -16.19 0.71 -17.24
CA SER A 73 -17.16 -0.28 -17.71
C SER A 73 -18.52 0.33 -18.05
N VAL A 74 -19.03 1.25 -17.22
CA VAL A 74 -20.31 1.94 -17.46
C VAL A 74 -20.23 2.85 -18.69
N ASN A 75 -19.11 3.54 -18.89
CA ASN A 75 -18.91 4.47 -20.01
C ASN A 75 -18.36 3.80 -21.29
N GLN A 76 -18.20 2.46 -21.29
CA GLN A 76 -17.65 1.69 -22.42
C GLN A 76 -16.25 2.20 -22.86
N ILE A 77 -15.44 2.66 -21.91
CA ILE A 77 -14.09 3.14 -22.16
C ILE A 77 -13.15 1.94 -22.27
N VAL A 78 -12.37 1.88 -23.36
CA VAL A 78 -11.34 0.85 -23.53
C VAL A 78 -10.16 1.21 -22.64
N LEU A 79 -9.93 0.42 -21.60
CA LEU A 79 -8.81 0.60 -20.68
C LEU A 79 -7.49 0.08 -21.30
N PRO A 80 -6.34 0.68 -20.93
CA PRO A 80 -5.02 0.15 -21.29
C PRO A 80 -4.80 -1.26 -20.72
N ALA A 81 -3.92 -2.03 -21.36
CA ALA A 81 -3.58 -3.38 -20.92
C ALA A 81 -2.83 -3.38 -19.57
N ASP A 82 -2.06 -2.33 -19.31
CA ASP A 82 -1.30 -2.17 -18.09
C ASP A 82 -2.14 -1.47 -17.01
N GLY A 83 -2.33 -2.15 -15.88
CA GLY A 83 -3.16 -1.66 -14.77
C GLY A 83 -2.66 -0.36 -14.15
N ASP A 84 -1.35 -0.13 -14.15
CA ASP A 84 -0.73 1.09 -13.60
C ASP A 84 -1.05 2.33 -14.45
N GLU A 85 -1.41 2.14 -15.72
CA GLU A 85 -1.78 3.23 -16.63
C GLU A 85 -3.27 3.62 -16.53
N VAL A 86 -4.10 2.79 -15.89
CA VAL A 86 -5.56 3.02 -15.79
C VAL A 86 -5.88 4.32 -15.04
N PHE A 87 -5.17 4.60 -13.95
CA PHE A 87 -5.36 5.84 -13.19
C PHE A 87 -5.00 7.10 -14.01
N PRO A 88 -3.77 7.24 -14.57
CA PRO A 88 -3.43 8.41 -15.37
C PRO A 88 -4.25 8.53 -16.66
N PHE A 89 -4.61 7.41 -17.30
CA PHE A 89 -5.46 7.40 -18.48
C PHE A 89 -6.84 8.02 -18.22
N LEU A 90 -7.49 7.61 -17.13
CA LEU A 90 -8.79 8.15 -16.72
C LEU A 90 -8.69 9.58 -16.16
N ALA A 91 -7.59 9.93 -15.48
CA ALA A 91 -7.42 11.26 -14.91
C ALA A 91 -7.04 12.33 -15.95
N ALA A 92 -6.26 11.96 -16.97
CA ALA A 92 -5.84 12.86 -18.04
C ALA A 92 -6.92 13.04 -19.14
N GLY A 93 -8.06 12.34 -19.03
CA GLY A 93 -9.12 12.38 -20.02
C GLY A 93 -8.74 11.74 -21.35
N GLY A 94 -7.86 10.74 -21.33
CA GLY A 94 -7.31 10.10 -22.53
C GLY A 94 -8.25 9.09 -23.22
N PHE A 95 -9.57 9.26 -23.14
CA PHE A 95 -10.60 8.35 -23.65
C PHE A 95 -11.56 9.03 -24.61
#